data_AF-A0A9D8A3A5-F1
#
_entry.id   AF-A0A9D8A3A5-F1
#
_cell.length_a   1.000
_cell.length_b   1.000
_cell.length_c   1.000
_cell.angle_alpha   90.00
_cell.angle_beta   90.00
_cell.angle_gamma   90.00
#
_symmetry.space_group_name_H-M   'P 1'
#
loop_
_entity.id
_entity.type
_entity.pdbx_description
1 polymer ?
#
loop_
_entity_poly.entity_id
_entity_poly.type
_entity_poly.pdbx_seq_one_letter_code
_entity_poly.pdbx_strand_id
1 'polypeptide(L)'
;LDNCYSELVSSEGNLTAQQIISETLDVVDANWRGVGTLPNSGYQLNASYAHQDARLLYPDYADKLRKRSGEMPAGCDCAAVVLGKKYPNQCKLFNKTCTPRNPIGPCMVSDEGACRIWINHH
;
A
#
# COMPACT_ATOMS: atom_id res chain seq x y z
N LEU A 1 -12.70 20.11 11.58
CA LEU A 1 -12.05 18.79 11.77
C LEU A 1 -11.91 18.64 13.26
N ASP A 2 -12.53 17.63 13.84
CA ASP A 2 -12.52 17.39 15.29
C ASP A 2 -11.67 16.16 15.59
N ASN A 3 -10.83 16.23 16.63
CA ASN A 3 -9.96 15.12 17.01
C ASN A 3 -10.69 14.18 17.98
N CYS A 4 -11.21 13.07 17.47
CA CYS A 4 -11.85 12.01 18.27
C CYS A 4 -10.85 11.06 18.95
N TYR A 5 -9.55 11.32 18.89
CA TYR A 5 -8.49 10.47 19.46
C TYR A 5 -7.41 11.30 20.18
N SER A 6 -7.84 12.29 20.96
CA SER A 6 -7.00 13.29 21.63
C SER A 6 -6.06 12.75 22.70
N GLU A 7 -6.32 11.55 23.22
CA GLU A 7 -5.44 10.89 24.21
C GLU A 7 -4.08 10.49 23.62
N LEU A 8 -4.01 10.32 22.30
CA LEU A 8 -2.83 9.79 21.61
C LEU A 8 -2.34 10.67 20.46
N VAL A 9 -3.19 11.56 19.93
CA VAL A 9 -2.85 12.44 18.80
C VAL A 9 -2.95 13.89 19.24
N SER A 10 -1.84 14.62 19.23
CA SER A 10 -1.82 16.07 19.42
C SER A 10 -2.05 16.83 18.11
N SER A 11 -2.36 18.12 18.21
CA SER A 11 -2.61 19.00 17.05
C SER A 11 -1.41 19.11 16.11
N GLU A 12 -0.21 19.12 16.67
CA GLU A 12 1.05 19.24 15.95
C GLU A 12 1.61 17.89 15.48
N GLY A 13 1.00 16.78 15.93
CA GLY A 13 1.47 15.43 15.69
C GLY A 13 2.84 15.16 16.32
N ASN A 14 3.55 14.17 15.80
CA ASN A 14 4.90 13.85 16.27
C ASN A 14 5.94 14.67 15.50
N LEU A 15 6.44 15.76 16.10
CA LEU A 15 7.40 16.66 15.45
C LEU A 15 8.73 15.99 15.12
N THR A 16 9.23 15.13 16.01
CA THR A 16 10.48 14.40 15.79
C THR A 16 10.37 13.47 14.59
N ALA A 17 9.27 12.73 14.47
CA ALA A 17 9.05 11.84 13.32
C ALA A 17 8.91 12.62 12.01
N GLN A 18 8.21 13.75 12.02
CA GLN A 18 8.07 14.63 10.86
C GLN A 18 9.43 15.16 10.39
N GLN A 19 10.29 15.60 11.32
CA GLN A 19 11.64 16.06 11.00
C GLN A 19 12.50 14.95 10.40
N ILE A 20 12.47 13.73 10.96
CA ILE A 20 13.23 12.61 10.41
C ILE A 20 12.77 12.26 8.99
N ILE A 21 11.45 12.24 8.76
CA ILE A 21 10.90 11.98 7.42
C ILE A 21 11.37 13.06 6.43
N SER A 22 11.27 14.34 6.77
CA SER A 22 11.66 15.43 5.87
C SER A 22 13.17 15.49 5.61
N GLU A 23 13.99 15.12 6.58
CA GLU A 23 15.46 15.08 6.43
C GLU A 23 15.94 13.91 5.55
N THR A 24 15.16 12.84 5.44
CA THR A 24 15.58 11.58 4.80
C THR A 24 14.85 11.25 3.50
N LEU A 25 13.64 11.77 3.29
CA LEU A 25 12.74 11.37 2.21
C LEU A 25 12.21 12.56 1.40
N ASP A 26 12.18 12.39 0.08
CA ASP A 26 11.50 13.29 -0.85
C ASP A 26 10.09 12.76 -1.17
N VAL A 27 9.11 13.67 -1.25
CA VAL A 27 7.74 13.35 -1.69
C VAL A 27 7.72 13.19 -3.21
N VAL A 28 7.11 12.11 -3.68
CA VAL A 28 7.02 11.78 -5.12
C VAL A 28 5.65 11.23 -5.51
N ASP A 29 5.38 11.24 -6.80
CA ASP A 29 4.28 10.51 -7.40
C ASP A 29 4.52 9.00 -7.24
N ALA A 30 3.51 8.28 -6.77
CA ALA A 30 3.64 6.85 -6.48
C ALA A 30 2.50 6.06 -7.09
N ASN A 31 2.82 4.87 -7.59
CA ASN A 31 1.82 3.93 -8.13
C ASN A 31 1.21 3.11 -7.01
N TRP A 32 -0.08 3.33 -6.75
CA TRP A 32 -0.89 2.54 -5.84
C TRP A 32 -1.50 1.36 -6.61
N ARG A 33 -1.17 0.14 -6.21
CA ARG A 33 -1.53 -1.10 -6.95
C ARG A 33 -3.05 -1.17 -7.21
N GLY A 34 -3.42 -1.22 -8.49
CA GLY A 34 -4.81 -1.28 -8.95
C GLY A 34 -5.59 0.04 -8.87
N VAL A 35 -4.98 1.13 -8.38
CA VAL A 35 -5.54 2.50 -8.40
C VAL A 35 -4.84 3.33 -9.48
N GLY A 36 -3.52 3.20 -9.60
CA GLY A 36 -2.69 3.95 -10.54
C GLY A 36 -1.71 4.90 -9.84
N THR A 37 -1.01 5.72 -10.62
CA THR A 37 -0.10 6.74 -10.09
C THR A 37 -0.87 7.92 -9.53
N LEU A 38 -0.65 8.21 -8.24
CA LEU A 38 -1.22 9.35 -7.55
C LEU A 38 -0.13 10.39 -7.27
N PRO A 39 -0.42 11.68 -7.49
CA PRO A 39 0.56 12.74 -7.30
C PRO A 39 0.91 12.91 -5.82
N ASN A 40 2.19 13.20 -5.53
CA ASN A 40 2.68 13.49 -4.17
C ASN A 40 2.19 12.50 -3.10
N SER A 41 2.21 11.20 -3.41
CA SER A 41 1.55 10.17 -2.61
C SER A 41 2.48 9.09 -2.05
N GLY A 42 3.78 9.17 -2.36
CA GLY A 42 4.78 8.28 -1.80
C GLY A 42 6.07 9.00 -1.45
N TYR A 43 7.00 8.22 -0.89
CA TYR A 43 8.31 8.69 -0.48
C TYR A 43 9.42 7.93 -1.20
N GLN A 44 10.54 8.61 -1.44
CA GLN A 44 11.80 8.02 -1.85
C GLN A 44 12.94 8.57 -1.02
N LEU A 45 14.03 7.80 -0.85
CA LEU A 45 15.24 8.31 -0.21
C LEU A 45 15.77 9.51 -1.00
N ASN A 46 16.10 10.59 -0.30
CA ASN A 46 16.67 11.77 -0.92
C ASN A 46 18.15 11.58 -1.30
N ALA A 47 18.73 12.58 -1.96
CA ALA A 47 20.10 12.52 -2.47
C ALA A 47 21.16 12.22 -1.38
N SER A 48 20.98 12.73 -0.17
CA SER A 48 21.90 12.49 0.95
C SER A 48 21.94 11.00 1.36
N TYR A 49 20.84 10.28 1.15
CA TYR A 49 20.70 8.86 1.46
C TYR A 49 20.71 7.95 0.22
N ALA A 50 21.07 8.49 -0.96
CA ALA A 50 21.14 7.73 -2.21
C ALA A 50 22.05 6.50 -2.15
N HIS A 51 23.12 6.57 -1.33
CA HIS A 51 24.04 5.46 -1.09
C HIS A 51 23.40 4.26 -0.37
N GLN A 52 22.16 4.39 0.13
CA GLN A 52 21.38 3.31 0.75
C GLN A 52 20.20 2.88 -0.13
N ASP A 53 19.94 3.55 -1.25
CA ASP A 53 18.82 3.23 -2.13
C ASP A 53 19.15 2.01 -2.99
N ALA A 54 18.54 0.86 -2.67
CA ALA A 54 18.70 -0.37 -3.44
C ALA A 54 18.38 -0.22 -4.93
N ARG A 55 17.49 0.72 -5.31
CA ARG A 55 17.17 0.99 -6.73
C ARG A 55 18.34 1.60 -7.47
N LEU A 56 19.19 2.36 -6.78
CA LEU A 56 20.38 3.00 -7.33
C LEU A 56 21.59 2.07 -7.24
N LEU A 57 21.72 1.30 -6.15
CA LEU A 57 22.81 0.35 -5.96
C LEU A 57 22.73 -0.87 -6.88
N TYR A 58 21.52 -1.29 -7.25
CA TYR A 58 21.28 -2.49 -8.05
C TYR A 58 20.36 -2.21 -9.25
N PRO A 59 20.82 -1.41 -10.23
CA PRO A 59 19.99 -0.96 -11.35
C PRO A 59 19.50 -2.12 -12.23
N ASP A 60 20.23 -3.24 -12.31
CA ASP A 60 19.85 -4.41 -13.09
C ASP A 60 18.56 -5.10 -12.59
N TYR A 61 18.17 -4.87 -11.32
CA TYR A 61 16.89 -5.33 -10.77
C TYR A 61 15.71 -4.45 -11.18
N ALA A 62 15.96 -3.30 -11.82
CA ALA A 62 14.91 -2.44 -12.34
C ALA A 62 14.27 -2.97 -13.63
N ASP A 63 14.84 -4.03 -14.23
CA ASP A 63 14.40 -4.53 -15.54
C ASP A 63 12.93 -5.00 -15.52
N LYS A 64 12.15 -4.43 -16.45
CA LYS A 64 10.68 -4.53 -16.51
C LYS A 64 10.20 -5.96 -16.75
N LEU A 65 11.04 -6.80 -17.35
CA LEU A 65 10.72 -8.20 -17.67
C LEU A 65 10.43 -9.06 -16.43
N ARG A 66 10.88 -8.66 -15.23
CA ARG A 66 10.63 -9.39 -13.97
C ARG A 66 9.41 -8.89 -13.20
N LYS A 67 8.85 -7.74 -13.60
CA LYS A 67 7.78 -7.09 -12.87
C LYS A 67 6.45 -7.33 -13.59
N ARG A 68 5.61 -8.20 -13.02
CA ARG A 68 4.14 -8.00 -13.08
C ARG A 68 3.80 -6.76 -12.23
N SER A 69 4.37 -5.59 -12.58
CA SER A 69 4.46 -4.41 -11.71
C SER A 69 3.09 -3.80 -11.49
N GLY A 70 2.54 -4.01 -10.30
CA GLY A 70 1.49 -3.15 -9.76
C GLY A 70 0.10 -3.35 -10.36
N GLU A 71 -0.07 -4.31 -11.26
CA GLU A 71 -1.39 -4.67 -11.76
C GLU A 71 -2.12 -5.61 -10.78
N MET A 72 -3.43 -5.43 -10.72
CA MET A 72 -4.28 -6.29 -9.92
C MET A 72 -4.46 -7.64 -10.63
N PRO A 73 -4.35 -8.78 -9.95
CA PRO A 73 -4.60 -10.09 -10.55
C PRO A 73 -5.98 -10.15 -11.23
N ALA A 74 -6.04 -10.85 -12.36
CA ALA A 74 -7.25 -10.90 -13.18
C ALA A 74 -8.49 -11.33 -12.36
N GLY A 75 -9.55 -10.54 -12.46
CA GLY A 75 -10.82 -10.79 -11.77
C GLY A 75 -10.84 -10.45 -10.27
N CYS A 76 -9.74 -9.94 -9.70
CA CYS A 76 -9.67 -9.50 -8.32
C CYS A 76 -10.18 -8.05 -8.17
N ASP A 77 -11.12 -7.84 -7.24
CA ASP A 77 -11.74 -6.54 -6.96
C ASP A 77 -11.02 -5.74 -5.85
N CYS A 78 -9.80 -6.09 -5.44
CA CYS A 78 -9.15 -5.47 -4.28
C CYS A 78 -9.05 -3.93 -4.35
N ALA A 79 -8.84 -3.36 -5.55
CA ALA A 79 -8.83 -1.90 -5.71
C ALA A 79 -10.19 -1.28 -5.35
N ALA A 80 -11.30 -1.88 -5.78
CA ALA A 80 -12.64 -1.42 -5.44
C ALA A 80 -12.93 -1.61 -3.93
N VAL A 81 -12.39 -2.66 -3.31
CA VAL A 81 -12.51 -2.89 -1.86
C VAL A 81 -11.75 -1.82 -1.07
N VAL A 82 -10.49 -1.55 -1.41
CA VAL A 82 -9.66 -0.54 -0.74
C VAL A 82 -10.24 0.87 -0.91
N LEU A 83 -10.84 1.16 -2.07
CA LEU A 83 -11.54 2.43 -2.32
C LEU A 83 -12.94 2.51 -1.68
N GLY A 84 -13.35 1.50 -0.90
CA GLY A 84 -14.66 1.48 -0.24
C GLY A 84 -15.86 1.36 -1.18
N LYS A 85 -15.66 0.99 -2.45
CA LYS A 85 -16.72 0.85 -3.46
C LYS A 85 -17.39 -0.53 -3.42
N LYS A 86 -16.74 -1.52 -2.81
CA LYS A 86 -17.24 -2.89 -2.64
C LYS A 86 -16.82 -3.44 -1.27
N TYR A 87 -17.69 -4.22 -0.65
CA TYR A 87 -17.31 -5.09 0.45
C TYR A 87 -16.55 -6.34 -0.06
N PRO A 88 -15.67 -6.94 0.76
CA PRO A 88 -14.96 -8.16 0.40
C PRO A 88 -15.86 -9.29 -0.13
N ASN A 89 -17.00 -9.53 0.51
CA ASN A 89 -17.96 -10.56 0.10
C ASN A 89 -18.68 -10.28 -1.24
N GLN A 90 -18.57 -9.07 -1.79
CA GLN A 90 -19.07 -8.72 -3.12
C GLN A 90 -18.06 -9.03 -4.24
N CYS A 91 -16.80 -9.32 -3.89
CA CYS A 91 -15.80 -9.77 -4.84
C CYS A 91 -16.12 -11.21 -5.30
N LYS A 92 -16.17 -11.42 -6.61
CA LYS A 92 -16.51 -12.73 -7.19
C LYS A 92 -15.58 -13.88 -6.79
N LEU A 93 -14.34 -13.57 -6.39
CA LEU A 93 -13.32 -14.55 -5.99
C LEU A 93 -13.31 -14.83 -4.49
N PHE A 94 -13.91 -13.95 -3.67
CA PHE A 94 -13.81 -14.00 -2.22
C PHE A 94 -14.41 -15.28 -1.64
N ASN A 95 -13.66 -15.92 -0.74
CA ASN A 95 -14.01 -17.20 -0.08
C ASN A 95 -14.43 -18.32 -1.04
N LYS A 96 -14.00 -18.22 -2.31
CA LYS A 96 -14.16 -19.25 -3.33
C LYS A 96 -12.77 -19.68 -3.76
N THR A 97 -12.25 -19.05 -4.81
CA THR A 97 -10.90 -19.29 -5.30
C THR A 97 -9.85 -18.48 -4.56
N CYS A 98 -10.22 -17.32 -3.98
CA CYS A 98 -9.34 -16.48 -3.18
C CYS A 98 -9.61 -16.72 -1.68
N THR A 99 -8.69 -17.43 -1.02
CA THR A 99 -8.77 -17.82 0.40
C THR A 99 -7.43 -17.56 1.09
N PRO A 100 -7.33 -17.66 2.43
CA PRO A 100 -6.05 -17.49 3.12
C PRO A 100 -4.96 -18.46 2.69
N ARG A 101 -5.33 -19.71 2.40
CA ARG A 101 -4.41 -20.73 1.92
C ARG A 101 -4.10 -20.61 0.42
N ASN A 102 -4.99 -19.99 -0.36
CA ASN A 102 -4.80 -19.73 -1.78
C ASN A 102 -5.16 -18.27 -2.11
N PRO A 103 -4.33 -17.29 -1.71
CA PRO A 103 -4.67 -15.89 -1.88
C PRO A 103 -4.42 -15.45 -3.33
N ILE A 104 -5.45 -14.92 -3.98
CA ILE A 104 -5.33 -14.38 -5.34
C ILE A 104 -4.92 -12.90 -5.31
N GLY A 105 -5.56 -12.11 -4.45
CA GLY A 105 -5.35 -10.66 -4.37
C GLY A 105 -4.57 -10.23 -3.11
N PRO A 106 -3.93 -9.04 -3.14
CA PRO A 106 -3.14 -8.54 -2.02
C PRO A 106 -3.96 -8.38 -0.73
N CYS A 107 -5.24 -8.01 -0.80
CA CYS A 107 -6.09 -7.88 0.39
C CYS A 107 -6.40 -9.23 1.06
N MET A 108 -6.13 -10.36 0.42
CA MET A 108 -6.21 -11.70 1.02
C MET A 108 -4.83 -12.22 1.46
N VAL A 109 -3.73 -11.53 1.14
CA VAL A 109 -2.39 -11.89 1.62
C VAL A 109 -2.07 -11.14 2.90
N SER A 110 -2.27 -9.81 2.90
CA SER A 110 -1.92 -8.92 4.00
C SER A 110 -2.78 -9.18 5.24
N ASP A 111 -2.17 -9.11 6.42
CA ASP A 111 -2.87 -9.18 7.72
C ASP A 111 -3.79 -7.98 7.94
N GLU A 112 -3.42 -6.81 7.39
CA GLU A 112 -4.26 -5.60 7.37
C GLU A 112 -5.26 -5.60 6.20
N GLY A 113 -5.25 -6.65 5.36
CA GLY A 113 -6.09 -6.73 4.19
C GLY A 113 -7.57 -6.89 4.56
N ALA A 114 -8.42 -5.99 4.07
CA ALA A 114 -9.87 -6.05 4.33
C ALA A 114 -10.49 -7.42 4.00
N CYS A 115 -10.02 -8.12 2.95
CA CYS A 115 -10.51 -9.47 2.65
C CYS A 115 -10.04 -10.52 3.67
N ARG A 116 -8.77 -10.46 4.10
CA ARG A 116 -8.22 -11.34 5.15
C ARG A 116 -8.96 -11.12 6.48
N ILE A 117 -9.23 -9.88 6.85
CA ILE A 117 -9.98 -9.56 8.07
C ILE A 117 -11.42 -10.05 7.94
N TRP A 118 -12.09 -9.78 6.82
CA TRP A 118 -13.49 -10.14 6.63
C TRP A 118 -13.72 -11.64 6.78
N ILE A 119 -12.93 -12.49 6.12
CA ILE A 119 -13.11 -13.95 6.17
C ILE A 119 -12.84 -14.55 7.56
N ASN A 120 -12.07 -13.86 8.41
CA ASN A 120 -11.75 -14.33 9.76
C ASN A 120 -12.82 -13.94 10.79
N HIS A 121 -13.66 -12.96 10.47
CA HIS A 121 -14.58 -12.33 11.43
C HIS A 121 -16.04 -12.27 10.96
N HIS A 122 -16.34 -12.68 9.72
CA HIS A 122 -17.67 -12.72 9.12
C HIS A 122 -17.84 -13.99 8.28
#